data_AF-A0A1H5Z6D3-F1
#
_entry.id   AF-A0A1H5Z6D3-F1
#
_cell.length_a   1.000
_cell.length_b   1.000
_cell.length_c   1.000
_cell.angle_alpha   90.00
_cell.angle_beta   90.00
_cell.angle_gamma   90.00
#
_symmetry.space_group_name_H-M   'P 1'
#
loop_
_entity.id
_entity.type
_entity.pdbx_description
1 polymer ?
#
loop_
_entity_poly.entity_id
_entity_poly.type
_entity_poly.pdbx_seq_one_letter_code
_entity_poly.pdbx_strand_id
1 'polypeptide(L)'
;MIPELELSIQRKKFEEAGFEIIRAEEVFKPIRFYDVGAFVWFAHIIEWEFPGFSVEKCFDKLLEIQEVIDKNGFVEGTIHRYLIVAKKAR
;
A
#
# COMPACT_ATOMS: atom_id res chain seq x y z
N MET A 1 -5.22 -4.13 3.84
CA MET A 1 -4.01 -4.88 3.48
C MET A 1 -4.44 -6.02 2.58
N ILE A 2 -3.84 -6.14 1.40
CA ILE A 2 -4.13 -7.22 0.45
C ILE A 2 -3.31 -8.43 0.89
N PRO A 3 -3.92 -9.49 1.45
CA PRO A 3 -3.18 -10.59 2.08
C PRO A 3 -2.19 -11.25 1.12
N GLU A 4 -2.52 -11.34 -0.16
CA GLU A 4 -1.67 -11.95 -1.18
C GLU A 4 -0.32 -11.22 -1.35
N LEU A 5 -0.21 -9.97 -0.93
CA LEU A 5 1.01 -9.16 -0.99
C LEU A 5 1.85 -9.22 0.29
N GLU A 6 1.52 -10.08 1.25
CA GLU A 6 2.34 -10.25 2.44
C GLU A 6 3.71 -10.87 2.13
N LEU A 7 4.76 -10.44 2.86
CA LEU A 7 6.12 -10.96 2.70
C LEU A 7 6.15 -12.48 2.84
N SER A 8 5.45 -13.02 3.84
CA SER A 8 5.38 -14.46 4.12
C SER A 8 4.84 -15.26 2.92
N ILE A 9 3.78 -14.77 2.29
CA ILE A 9 3.13 -15.39 1.13
C ILE A 9 4.03 -15.28 -0.10
N GLN A 10 4.60 -14.10 -0.36
CA GLN A 10 5.46 -13.89 -1.51
C GLN A 10 6.78 -14.66 -1.39
N ARG A 11 7.36 -14.72 -0.19
CA ARG A 11 8.53 -15.55 0.12
C ARG A 11 8.26 -17.02 -0.20
N LYS A 12 7.14 -17.56 0.27
CA LYS A 12 6.75 -18.95 0.02
C LYS A 12 6.64 -19.26 -1.48
N LYS A 13 6.06 -18.35 -2.27
CA LYS A 13 5.98 -18.50 -3.74
C LYS A 13 7.36 -18.60 -4.41
N PHE A 14 8.35 -17.85 -3.92
CA PHE A 14 9.74 -17.96 -4.42
C PHE A 14 10.38 -19.29 -4.03
N GLU A 15 10.19 -19.73 -2.78
CA GLU A 15 10.69 -21.04 -2.30
C GLU A 15 10.09 -22.20 -3.11
N GLU A 16 8.77 -22.17 -3.34
CA GLU A 16 8.06 -23.17 -4.17
C GLU A 16 8.50 -23.15 -5.64
N ALA A 17 8.93 -21.99 -6.16
CA ALA A 17 9.52 -21.85 -7.48
C ALA A 17 11.01 -22.29 -7.54
N GLY A 18 11.57 -22.82 -6.45
CA GLY A 18 12.94 -23.32 -6.39
C GLY A 18 14.01 -22.25 -6.19
N PHE A 19 13.65 -21.08 -5.66
CA PHE A 19 14.63 -20.06 -5.30
C PHE A 19 15.08 -20.22 -3.84
N GLU A 20 16.37 -19.94 -3.59
CA GLU A 20 16.94 -19.77 -2.27
C GLU A 20 16.73 -18.32 -1.81
N ILE A 21 16.08 -18.11 -0.66
CA ILE A 21 15.87 -16.79 -0.08
C ILE A 21 17.11 -16.36 0.69
N ILE A 22 17.80 -15.33 0.21
CA ILE A 22 18.99 -14.75 0.86
C ILE A 22 18.57 -13.74 1.93
N ARG A 23 17.54 -12.94 1.63
CA ARG A 23 17.05 -11.87 2.50
C ARG A 23 15.56 -11.68 2.31
N ALA A 24 14.84 -11.51 3.41
CA ALA A 24 13.42 -11.20 3.43
C ALA A 24 13.16 -10.25 4.59
N GLU A 25 12.72 -9.03 4.28
CA GLU A 25 12.43 -8.00 5.27
C GLU A 25 11.13 -7.30 4.93
N GLU A 26 10.40 -6.87 5.95
CA GLU A 26 9.21 -6.05 5.78
C GLU A 26 9.19 -4.90 6.77
N VAL A 27 8.45 -3.85 6.38
CA VAL A 27 8.27 -2.68 7.21
C VAL A 27 6.88 -2.12 7.03
N PHE A 28 6.31 -1.66 8.14
CA PHE A 28 5.09 -0.88 8.19
C PHE A 28 5.47 0.54 8.58
N LYS A 29 5.14 1.51 7.73
CA LYS A 29 5.47 2.92 7.96
C LYS A 29 4.23 3.79 7.73
N PRO A 30 4.14 4.95 8.41
CA PRO A 30 3.11 5.92 8.09
C PRO A 30 3.33 6.47 6.67
N ILE A 31 2.23 6.71 5.97
CA ILE A 31 2.15 7.61 4.81
C ILE A 31 1.21 8.75 5.18
N ARG A 32 1.58 9.98 4.86
CA ARG A 32 0.79 11.16 5.19
C ARG A 32 0.40 11.89 3.92
N PHE A 33 -0.87 12.28 3.83
CA PHE A 33 -1.39 13.14 2.80
C PHE A 33 -1.77 14.48 3.42
N TYR A 34 -1.20 15.55 2.89
CA TYR A 34 -1.43 16.94 3.32
C TYR A 34 -2.42 17.66 2.41
N ASP A 35 -2.88 16.99 1.36
CA ASP A 35 -3.77 17.51 0.33
C ASP A 35 -4.68 16.38 -0.16
N VAL A 36 -5.98 16.66 -0.31
CA VAL A 36 -6.97 15.68 -0.78
C VAL A 36 -6.71 15.30 -2.23
N GLY A 37 -6.26 16.24 -3.07
CA GLY A 37 -5.90 15.97 -4.47
C GLY A 37 -4.78 14.93 -4.58
N ALA A 38 -3.77 15.01 -3.72
CA ALA A 38 -2.69 14.01 -3.64
C ALA A 38 -3.22 12.62 -3.25
N PHE A 39 -4.17 12.54 -2.31
CA PHE A 39 -4.83 11.29 -1.95
C PHE A 39 -5.66 10.73 -3.12
N VAL A 40 -6.43 11.59 -3.82
CA VAL A 40 -7.22 11.19 -4.98
C VAL A 40 -6.34 10.64 -6.10
N TRP A 41 -5.22 11.31 -6.40
CA TRP A 41 -4.26 10.83 -7.40
C TRP A 41 -3.68 9.46 -7.02
N PHE A 42 -3.34 9.26 -5.74
CA PHE A 42 -2.86 7.99 -5.23
C PHE A 42 -3.91 6.88 -5.38
N ALA A 43 -5.15 7.14 -4.96
CA ALA A 43 -6.25 6.19 -5.07
C ALA A 43 -6.59 5.84 -6.52
N HIS A 44 -6.39 6.77 -7.46
CA HIS A 44 -6.62 6.54 -8.88
C HIS A 44 -5.58 5.62 -9.53
N ILE A 45 -4.31 5.72 -9.12
CA ILE A 45 -3.23 4.92 -9.73
C ILE A 45 -3.15 3.51 -9.12
N ILE A 46 -3.52 3.36 -7.85
CA ILE A 46 -3.45 2.09 -7.13
C ILE A 46 -4.82 1.40 -7.15
N GLU A 47 -5.29 1.06 -8.35
CA GLU A 47 -6.63 0.47 -8.55
C GLU A 47 -6.84 -0.84 -7.79
N TRP A 48 -5.78 -1.62 -7.57
CA TRP A 48 -5.87 -2.87 -6.80
C TRP A 48 -6.14 -2.63 -5.31
N GLU A 49 -5.77 -1.47 -4.78
CA GLU A 49 -6.05 -1.09 -3.40
C GLU A 49 -7.40 -0.37 -3.28
N PHE A 50 -7.79 0.40 -4.30
CA PHE A 50 -9.05 1.14 -4.34
C PHE A 50 -9.91 0.74 -5.57
N PRO A 51 -10.37 -0.52 -5.63
CA PRO A 51 -11.10 -1.02 -6.79
C PRO A 51 -12.39 -0.24 -6.99
N GLY A 52 -12.56 0.31 -8.20
CA GLY A 52 -13.76 1.07 -8.57
C GLY A 52 -13.85 2.48 -7.98
N PHE A 53 -12.72 3.01 -7.46
CA PHE A 53 -12.65 4.39 -6.97
C PHE A 53 -13.05 5.40 -8.04
N SER A 54 -13.88 6.36 -7.64
CA SER A 54 -14.11 7.59 -8.39
C SER A 54 -14.40 8.70 -7.38
N VAL A 55 -14.10 9.94 -7.76
CA VAL A 55 -14.32 11.11 -6.88
C VAL A 55 -15.81 11.22 -6.53
N GLU A 56 -16.69 10.98 -7.49
CA GLU A 56 -18.14 11.10 -7.33
C GLU A 56 -18.69 10.08 -6.33
N LYS A 57 -18.24 8.82 -6.42
CA LYS A 57 -18.70 7.75 -5.51
C LYS A 57 -18.18 7.90 -4.09
N CYS A 58 -17.07 8.62 -3.93
CA CYS A 58 -16.36 8.77 -2.65
C CYS A 58 -16.39 10.20 -2.11
N PHE A 59 -17.20 11.09 -2.69
CA PHE A 59 -17.14 12.53 -2.42
C PHE A 59 -17.28 12.87 -0.93
N ASP A 60 -18.28 12.31 -0.24
CA ASP A 60 -18.50 12.56 1.18
C ASP A 60 -17.30 12.12 2.03
N LYS A 61 -16.67 10.99 1.71
CA LYS A 61 -15.45 10.52 2.39
C LYS A 61 -14.24 11.40 2.10
N LEU A 62 -14.16 12.00 0.91
CA LEU A 62 -13.10 12.93 0.56
C LEU A 62 -13.25 14.26 1.34
N LEU A 63 -14.50 14.68 1.63
CA LEU A 63 -14.75 15.80 2.53
C LEU A 63 -14.32 15.49 3.96
N GLU A 64 -14.61 14.29 4.47
CA GLU A 64 -14.10 13.86 5.79
C GLU A 64 -12.56 13.88 5.84
N ILE A 65 -11.88 13.48 4.76
CA ILE A 65 -10.42 13.59 4.68
C ILE A 65 -9.97 15.05 4.70
N GLN A 66 -10.67 15.94 3.99
CA GLN A 66 -10.36 17.38 4.03
C GLN A 66 -10.50 17.94 5.45
N GLU A 67 -11.57 17.60 6.17
CA GLU A 67 -11.78 18.05 7.55
C GLU A 67 -10.65 17.58 8.49
N VAL A 68 -10.17 16.34 8.30
CA VAL A 68 -9.02 15.82 9.04
C VAL A 68 -7.75 16.60 8.73
N ILE A 69 -7.51 16.91 7.45
CA ILE A 69 -6.35 17.69 7.01
C ILE A 69 -6.42 19.12 7.58
N ASP A 70 -7.59 19.77 7.52
CA ASP A 70 -7.78 21.13 8.04
C ASP A 70 -7.53 21.20 9.55
N LYS A 71 -7.93 20.16 10.28
CA LYS A 71 -7.78 20.10 11.74
C LYS A 71 -6.37 19.71 12.19
N ASN A 72 -5.76 18.71 11.54
CA ASN A 72 -4.53 18.06 12.02
C ASN A 72 -3.30 18.37 11.14
N GLY A 73 -3.49 19.01 9.99
CA GLY A 73 -2.47 19.26 8.97
C GLY A 73 -2.27 18.12 7.98
N PHE A 74 -2.69 16.89 8.31
CA PHE A 74 -2.59 15.72 7.42
C PHE A 74 -3.58 14.63 7.81
N VAL A 75 -3.88 13.75 6.84
CA VAL A 75 -4.42 12.40 7.10
C VAL A 75 -3.29 11.38 7.00
N GLU A 76 -3.27 10.41 7.91
CA GLU A 76 -2.24 9.36 7.96
C GLU A 76 -2.85 8.00 7.60
N GLY A 77 -2.20 7.30 6.69
CA GLY A 77 -2.41 5.87 6.42
C GLY A 77 -1.16 5.07 6.76
N THR A 78 -1.22 3.77 6.50
CA THR A 78 -0.09 2.85 6.72
C THR A 78 0.32 2.22 5.39
N ILE A 79 1.59 2.34 5.04
CA ILE A 79 2.19 1.59 3.94
C ILE A 79 2.87 0.33 4.47
N HIS A 80 2.65 -0.78 3.76
CA HIS A 80 3.40 -2.02 3.93
C HIS A 80 4.36 -2.18 2.75
N ARG A 81 5.63 -2.40 3.04
CA ARG A 81 6.67 -2.64 2.04
C ARG A 81 7.49 -3.84 2.44
N TYR A 82 7.86 -4.66 1.45
CA TYR A 82 8.77 -5.78 1.67
C TYR A 82 9.90 -5.80 0.63
N LEU A 83 11.01 -6.40 1.02
CA LEU A 83 12.19 -6.68 0.19
C LEU A 83 12.44 -8.18 0.22
N ILE A 84 12.53 -8.80 -0.95
CA ILE A 84 13.01 -10.18 -1.12
C ILE A 84 14.26 -10.15 -1.99
N VAL A 85 15.36 -10.71 -1.49
CA VAL A 85 16.55 -11.04 -2.27
C VAL A 85 16.60 -12.55 -2.37
N ALA A 86 16.50 -13.07 -3.59
CA ALA A 86 16.46 -14.49 -3.85
C ALA A 86 17.45 -14.87 -4.96
N LYS A 87 17.94 -16.11 -4.91
CA LYS A 87 18.90 -16.66 -5.86
C LYS A 87 18.31 -17.93 -6.47
N LYS A 88 18.49 -18.12 -7.77
CA LYS A 88 18.11 -19.36 -8.44
C LYS A 88 18.92 -20.53 -7.84
N ALA A 89 18.25 -21.57 -7.34
CA ALA A 89 18.95 -22.79 -6.95
C ALA A 89 19.68 -23.38 -8.16
N ARG A 90 20.84 -23.99 -7.91
CA ARG A 90 21.65 -24.62 -8.97
C ARG A 90 20.95 -25.83 -9.58
#